data_AF-A0AAD4DTP6-F1
#
_entry.id   AF-A0AAD4DTP6-F1
#
_cell.length_a   1.000
_cell.length_b   1.000
_cell.length_c   1.000
_cell.angle_alpha   90.00
_cell.angle_beta   90.00
_cell.angle_gamma   90.00
#
_symmetry.space_group_name_H-M   'P 1'
#
loop_
_entity.id
_entity.type
_entity.pdbx_description
1 polymer ?
#
loop_
_entity_poly.entity_id
_entity_poly.type
_entity_poly.pdbx_seq_one_letter_code
_entity_poly.pdbx_strand_id
1 'polypeptide(L)'
;MHQHGVAHLDLKPPNILVPTDGGRLSIIDFNKSLRIQGTESMFCGIVGTTGYLAPEVEASQGLYSAIRGDLWSCGKTLEELCFLCSPSRERNALLEIARELMNDDPKQRPMMSDVLKRLAYYKVDANTGPGYFR
;
A
#
# COMPACT_ATOMS: atom_id res chain seq x y z
N MET A 1 1.72 -6.47 9.18
CA MET A 1 3.01 -5.86 9.53
C MET A 1 2.84 -4.68 10.50
N HIS A 2 2.21 -3.56 10.11
CA HIS A 2 2.06 -2.38 10.98
C HIS A 2 1.42 -2.65 12.36
N GLN A 3 0.38 -3.49 12.43
CA GLN A 3 -0.24 -3.91 13.70
C GLN A 3 0.72 -4.63 14.66
N HIS A 4 1.84 -5.16 14.15
CA HIS A 4 2.88 -5.81 14.94
C HIS A 4 4.06 -4.87 15.23
N GLY A 5 3.88 -3.56 15.06
CA GLY A 5 4.87 -2.54 15.34
C GLY A 5 6.07 -2.57 14.38
N VAL A 6 5.86 -2.91 13.11
CA VAL A 6 6.91 -2.93 12.07
C VAL A 6 6.48 -2.06 10.89
N ALA A 7 7.35 -1.14 10.45
CA ALA A 7 7.28 -0.46 9.16
C ALA A 7 8.37 -1.01 8.22
N HIS A 8 8.07 -1.18 6.94
CA HIS A 8 8.96 -1.82 5.97
C HIS A 8 10.02 -0.86 5.42
N LEU A 9 9.59 0.35 5.08
CA LEU A 9 10.36 1.46 4.50
C LEU A 9 10.94 1.21 3.10
N ASP A 10 10.57 0.12 2.42
CA ASP A 10 11.08 -0.21 1.07
C ASP A 10 10.09 -1.05 0.26
N LEU A 11 8.79 -0.72 0.33
CA LEU A 11 7.78 -1.39 -0.49
C LEU A 11 7.93 -0.97 -1.95
N LYS A 12 8.16 -1.96 -2.82
CA LYS A 12 8.34 -1.82 -4.27
C LYS A 12 8.10 -3.19 -4.93
N PRO A 13 7.81 -3.25 -6.25
CA PRO A 13 7.57 -4.52 -6.94
C PRO A 13 8.66 -5.59 -6.74
N PRO A 14 9.98 -5.26 -6.76
CA PRO A 14 11.03 -6.23 -6.47
C PRO A 14 10.94 -6.93 -5.10
N ASN A 15 10.26 -6.30 -4.12
CA ASN A 15 10.10 -6.83 -2.77
C ASN A 15 8.75 -7.54 -2.57
N ILE A 16 8.01 -7.80 -3.65
CA ILE A 16 6.76 -8.56 -3.66
C ILE A 16 6.96 -9.86 -4.43
N LEU A 17 6.87 -10.99 -3.73
CA LEU A 17 6.87 -12.31 -4.36
C LEU A 17 5.44 -12.71 -4.75
N VAL A 18 5.27 -13.02 -6.02
CA VAL A 18 4.03 -13.56 -6.58
C VAL A 18 4.21 -15.06 -6.80
N PRO A 19 3.42 -15.92 -6.15
CA PRO A 19 3.55 -17.36 -6.33
C PRO A 19 2.97 -17.79 -7.67
N THR A 20 3.61 -18.79 -8.31
CA THR A 20 3.20 -19.28 -9.63
C THR A 20 1.93 -20.13 -9.61
N ASP A 21 1.54 -20.64 -8.44
CA ASP A 21 0.36 -21.48 -8.23
C ASP A 21 -0.91 -20.68 -7.91
N GLY A 22 -0.84 -19.34 -7.95
CA GLY A 22 -1.98 -18.48 -7.62
C GLY A 22 -2.25 -18.32 -6.12
N GLY A 23 -1.30 -18.69 -5.25
CA GLY A 23 -1.37 -18.51 -3.81
C GLY A 23 -1.26 -17.06 -3.33
N ARG A 24 -0.94 -16.90 -2.03
CA ARG A 24 -0.79 -15.59 -1.40
C ARG A 24 0.55 -14.95 -1.77
N LEU A 25 0.51 -13.67 -2.16
CA LEU A 25 1.72 -12.85 -2.29
C LEU A 25 2.44 -12.74 -0.94
N SER A 26 3.75 -12.55 -1.01
CA SER A 26 4.60 -12.35 0.17
C SER A 26 5.42 -11.07 0.01
N ILE A 27 5.54 -10.30 1.09
CA ILE A 27 6.46 -9.17 1.18
C ILE A 27 7.79 -9.70 1.71
N ILE A 28 8.89 -9.33 1.07
CA ILE A 28 10.25 -9.75 1.41
C ILE A 28 11.18 -8.55 1.62
N ASP A 29 12.41 -8.83 2.09
CA ASP A 29 13.48 -7.85 2.31
C ASP A 29 13.19 -6.80 3.40
N PHE A 30 13.26 -7.23 4.65
CA PHE A 30 13.06 -6.39 5.84
C PHE A 30 14.34 -5.67 6.30
N ASN A 31 15.39 -5.60 5.47
CA ASN A 31 16.69 -5.05 5.88
C ASN A 31 16.64 -3.56 6.24
N LYS A 32 15.66 -2.82 5.69
CA LYS A 32 15.42 -1.39 6.01
C LYS A 32 14.31 -1.16 7.04
N SER A 33 13.70 -2.24 7.56
CA SER A 33 12.51 -2.13 8.41
C SER A 33 12.82 -1.56 9.78
N LEU A 34 11.83 -0.89 10.36
CA LEU A 34 11.92 -0.22 11.66
C LEU A 34 10.85 -0.73 12.62
N ARG A 35 11.21 -0.87 13.90
CA ARG A 35 10.24 -1.06 15.00
C ARG A 35 9.61 0.26 15.38
N ILE A 36 8.29 0.30 15.46
CA ILE A 36 7.51 1.48 15.81
C ILE A 36 6.63 1.22 17.03
N GLN A 37 6.38 2.26 17.83
CA GLN A 37 5.61 2.18 19.08
C GLN A 37 4.13 2.54 18.89
N GLY A 38 3.70 2.87 17.66
CA GLY A 38 2.33 3.22 17.34
C GLY A 38 2.21 3.81 15.93
N THR A 39 0.98 4.13 15.52
CA THR A 39 0.71 4.63 14.15
C THR A 39 1.29 6.01 13.87
N GLU A 40 1.40 6.82 14.93
CA GLU A 40 1.96 8.17 14.89
C GLU A 40 3.45 8.21 15.28
N SER A 41 4.13 7.06 15.28
CA SER A 41 5.57 7.03 15.53
C SER A 41 6.31 7.78 14.43
N MET A 42 7.00 8.85 14.82
CA MET A 42 7.85 9.63 13.94
C MET A 42 9.23 9.00 13.83
N PHE A 43 9.78 9.04 12.63
CA PHE A 43 11.12 8.60 12.29
C PHE A 43 11.87 9.76 11.63
N CYS A 44 13.18 9.87 11.88
CA CYS A 44 14.05 10.88 11.29
C CYS A 44 15.13 10.20 10.43
N GLY A 45 15.13 10.48 9.14
CA GLY A 45 16.11 9.98 8.17
C GLY A 45 15.48 9.70 6.81
N ILE A 46 16.26 9.65 5.74
CA ILE A 46 15.75 9.32 4.39
C ILE A 46 16.04 7.85 4.14
N VAL A 47 15.02 7.00 4.24
CA VAL A 47 15.12 5.55 4.05
C VAL A 47 14.11 5.09 3.02
N GLY A 48 14.58 4.32 2.04
CA GLY A 48 13.76 3.67 1.01
C GLY A 48 14.48 3.64 -0.34
N THR A 49 13.71 3.50 -1.41
CA THR A 49 14.21 3.47 -2.78
C THR A 49 13.63 4.65 -3.55
N THR A 50 14.50 5.43 -4.23
CA THR A 50 14.10 6.56 -5.08
C THR A 50 13.01 6.13 -6.08
N GLY A 51 11.99 6.96 -6.27
CA GLY A 51 10.80 6.64 -7.07
C GLY A 51 9.64 6.03 -6.27
N TYR A 52 9.91 5.48 -5.08
CA TYR A 52 8.89 4.96 -4.14
C TYR A 52 8.83 5.75 -2.82
N LEU A 53 9.73 6.71 -2.62
CA LEU A 53 9.73 7.59 -1.45
C LEU A 53 8.50 8.49 -1.47
N ALA A 54 7.92 8.72 -0.29
CA ALA A 54 6.84 9.69 -0.12
C ALA A 54 7.41 11.12 -0.12
N PRO A 55 6.65 12.13 -0.59
CA PRO A 55 7.14 13.51 -0.69
C PRO A 55 7.64 14.05 0.63
N GLU A 56 7.00 13.72 1.75
CA GLU A 56 7.41 14.15 3.08
C GLU A 56 8.74 13.54 3.54
N VAL A 57 9.11 12.36 3.02
CA VAL A 57 10.41 11.73 3.34
C VAL A 57 11.54 12.58 2.75
N GLU A 58 11.35 13.11 1.54
CA GLU A 58 12.33 13.95 0.85
C GLU A 58 12.28 15.41 1.34
N ALA A 59 11.09 15.96 1.58
CA ALA A 59 10.89 17.37 1.88
C ALA A 59 11.08 17.74 3.37
N SER A 60 10.74 16.86 4.31
CA SER A 60 10.71 17.19 5.75
C SER A 60 12.03 16.91 6.48
N GLN A 61 13.17 17.05 5.79
CA GLN A 61 14.49 16.64 6.31
C GLN A 61 14.51 15.21 6.86
N GLY A 62 13.64 14.34 6.31
CA GLY A 62 13.47 12.97 6.76
C GLY A 62 12.65 12.78 8.04
N LEU A 63 11.99 13.80 8.60
CA LEU A 63 11.08 13.65 9.76
C LEU A 63 9.64 13.34 9.31
N TYR A 64 9.20 12.10 9.44
CA TYR A 64 7.86 11.65 8.98
C TYR A 64 7.35 10.44 9.77
N SER A 65 6.07 10.08 9.57
CA SER A 65 5.52 8.82 10.08
C SER A 65 5.91 7.66 9.16
N ALA A 66 6.67 6.70 9.69
CA ALA A 66 7.12 5.51 8.97
C ALA A 66 5.95 4.73 8.33
N ILE A 67 4.80 4.65 9.01
CA ILE A 67 3.60 4.00 8.47
C ILE A 67 3.06 4.77 7.27
N ARG A 68 2.97 6.11 7.37
CA ARG A 68 2.43 6.91 6.26
C ARG A 68 3.34 6.83 5.04
N GLY A 69 4.66 6.76 5.24
CA GLY A 69 5.63 6.48 4.19
C GLY A 69 5.38 5.14 3.49
N ASP A 70 5.20 4.05 4.27
CA ASP A 70 4.86 2.73 3.71
C ASP A 70 3.56 2.74 2.89
N LEU A 71 2.54 3.49 3.33
CA LEU A 71 1.27 3.60 2.58
C LEU A 71 1.49 4.22 1.21
N TRP A 72 2.30 5.28 1.11
CA TRP A 72 2.66 5.88 -0.16
C TRP A 72 3.41 4.89 -1.06
N SER A 73 4.47 4.25 -0.54
CA SER A 73 5.26 3.28 -1.30
C SER A 73 4.40 2.10 -1.78
N CYS A 74 3.41 1.69 -0.99
CA CYS A 74 2.40 0.71 -1.39
C CYS A 74 1.54 1.22 -2.56
N GLY A 75 1.08 2.47 -2.51
CA GLY A 75 0.37 3.13 -3.61
C GLY A 75 1.17 3.17 -4.91
N LYS A 76 2.45 3.57 -4.85
CA LYS A 76 3.37 3.55 -6.01
C LYS A 76 3.55 2.14 -6.57
N THR A 77 3.71 1.15 -5.69
CA THR A 77 3.83 -0.25 -6.07
C THR A 77 2.57 -0.75 -6.79
N LEU A 78 1.39 -0.43 -6.26
CA LEU A 78 0.11 -0.80 -6.88
C LEU A 78 -0.08 -0.12 -8.23
N GLU A 79 0.19 1.18 -8.32
CA GLU A 79 0.10 1.96 -9.56
C GLU A 79 0.97 1.34 -10.67
N GLU A 80 2.24 1.06 -10.38
CA GLU A 80 3.17 0.48 -11.34
C GLU A 80 2.73 -0.91 -11.81
N LEU A 81 2.35 -1.79 -10.87
CA LEU A 81 1.84 -3.12 -11.21
C LEU A 81 0.55 -3.04 -12.04
N CYS A 82 -0.35 -2.11 -11.73
CA CYS A 82 -1.58 -1.91 -12.48
C CYS A 82 -1.34 -1.42 -13.92
N PHE A 83 -0.30 -0.63 -14.17
CA PHE A 83 0.04 -0.18 -15.53
C PHE A 83 0.56 -1.29 -16.43
N LEU A 84 1.04 -2.40 -15.86
CA LEU A 84 1.42 -3.61 -16.62
C LEU A 84 0.21 -4.49 -16.98
N CYS A 85 -0.96 -4.20 -16.41
CA CYS A 85 -2.17 -4.98 -16.61
C CYS A 85 -3.08 -4.37 -17.68
N SER A 86 -3.75 -5.23 -18.45
CA SER A 86 -4.82 -4.81 -19.35
C SER A 86 -5.94 -4.07 -18.57
N PRO A 87 -6.62 -3.09 -19.20
CA PRO A 87 -7.75 -2.40 -18.57
C PRO A 87 -8.82 -3.37 -18.06
N SER A 88 -9.18 -3.23 -16.79
CA SER A 88 -10.30 -3.94 -16.16
C SER A 88 -10.93 -3.09 -15.05
N ARG A 89 -12.11 -3.50 -14.58
CA ARG A 89 -12.80 -2.84 -13.46
C ARG A 89 -11.98 -2.94 -12.18
N GLU A 90 -11.40 -4.12 -11.93
CA GLU A 90 -10.56 -4.40 -10.77
C GLU A 90 -9.27 -3.57 -10.82
N ARG A 91 -8.64 -3.47 -12.00
CA ARG A 91 -7.47 -2.61 -12.21
C ARG A 91 -7.79 -1.16 -11.85
N ASN A 92 -8.94 -0.64 -12.29
CA ASN A 92 -9.33 0.75 -12.02
C ASN A 92 -9.61 0.97 -10.52
N ALA A 93 -10.27 0.03 -9.85
CA ALA A 93 -10.48 0.11 -8.40
C ALA A 93 -9.16 0.11 -7.61
N LEU A 94 -8.18 -0.70 -8.03
CA LEU A 94 -6.84 -0.69 -7.43
C LEU A 94 -6.09 0.62 -7.68
N LEU A 95 -6.24 1.22 -8.87
CA LEU A 95 -5.66 2.54 -9.18
C LEU A 95 -6.29 3.66 -8.35
N GLU A 96 -7.59 3.59 -8.05
CA GLU A 96 -8.26 4.52 -7.13
C GLU A 96 -7.69 4.40 -5.71
N ILE A 97 -7.54 3.18 -5.20
CA ILE A 97 -6.90 2.92 -3.91
C ILE A 97 -5.46 3.42 -3.91
N ALA A 98 -4.69 3.16 -4.97
CA ALA A 98 -3.32 3.64 -5.10
C ALA A 98 -3.25 5.17 -5.00
N ARG A 99 -4.17 5.88 -5.66
CA ARG A 99 -4.25 7.35 -5.58
C ARG A 99 -4.55 7.85 -4.18
N GLU A 100 -5.46 7.20 -3.45
CA GLU A 100 -5.76 7.57 -2.05
C GLU A 100 -4.57 7.33 -1.12
N LEU A 101 -3.85 6.22 -1.32
CA LEU A 101 -2.63 5.91 -0.57
C LEU A 101 -1.48 6.89 -0.87
N MET A 102 -1.49 7.51 -2.05
CA MET A 102 -0.54 8.54 -2.47
C MET A 102 -1.07 9.97 -2.29
N ASN A 103 -1.95 10.20 -1.30
CA ASN A 103 -2.35 11.57 -0.98
C ASN A 103 -1.14 12.38 -0.50
N ASP A 104 -1.00 13.61 -0.98
CA ASP A 104 0.08 14.52 -0.60
C ASP A 104 0.04 14.89 0.89
N ASP A 105 -1.15 14.97 1.51
CA ASP A 105 -1.26 15.05 2.96
C ASP A 105 -1.21 13.62 3.55
N PRO A 106 -0.12 13.25 4.26
CA PRO A 106 0.03 11.91 4.81
C PRO A 106 -1.10 11.51 5.75
N LYS A 107 -1.75 12.48 6.41
CA LYS A 107 -2.85 12.24 7.36
C LYS A 107 -4.13 11.80 6.66
N GLN A 108 -4.33 12.20 5.41
CA GLN A 108 -5.50 11.84 4.60
C GLN A 108 -5.39 10.46 3.95
N ARG A 109 -4.20 9.85 3.93
CA ARG A 109 -4.02 8.49 3.42
C ARG A 109 -4.85 7.50 4.26
N PRO A 110 -5.63 6.60 3.66
CA PRO A 110 -6.39 5.61 4.41
C PRO A 110 -5.45 4.59 5.06
N MET A 111 -5.77 4.15 6.29
CA MET A 111 -5.04 3.03 6.87
C MET A 111 -5.30 1.77 6.05
N MET A 112 -4.30 0.89 5.95
CA MET A 112 -4.45 -0.37 5.22
C MET A 112 -5.60 -1.23 5.80
N SER A 113 -5.88 -1.14 7.10
CA SER A 113 -7.05 -1.77 7.71
C SER A 113 -8.37 -1.32 7.09
N ASP A 114 -8.50 -0.05 6.74
CA ASP A 114 -9.73 0.51 6.17
C ASP A 114 -9.84 0.22 4.68
N VAL A 115 -8.70 0.19 3.97
CA VAL A 115 -8.62 -0.33 2.60
C VAL A 115 -9.09 -1.80 2.55
N LEU A 116 -8.57 -2.65 3.43
CA LEU A 116 -8.92 -4.07 3.46
C LEU A 116 -10.40 -4.31 3.80
N LYS A 117 -10.98 -3.51 4.72
CA LYS A 117 -12.43 -3.56 4.99
C LYS A 117 -13.24 -3.25 3.73
N ARG A 118 -12.90 -2.18 3.00
CA ARG A 118 -13.59 -1.81 1.75
C ARG A 118 -13.48 -2.90 0.68
N LEU A 119 -12.30 -3.48 0.50
CA LEU A 119 -12.09 -4.59 -0.44
C LEU A 119 -12.85 -5.86 -0.07
N ALA A 120 -13.04 -6.12 1.23
CA ALA A 120 -13.84 -7.26 1.68
C ALA A 120 -15.32 -7.10 1.28
N TYR A 121 -15.90 -5.91 1.46
CA TYR A 121 -17.27 -5.62 0.99
C TYR A 121 -17.39 -5.75 -0.52
N TYR A 122 -16.42 -5.23 -1.28
CA TYR A 122 -16.42 -5.35 -2.75
C TYR A 122 -16.50 -6.81 -3.23
N LYS A 123 -15.82 -7.75 -2.55
CA LYS A 123 -15.89 -9.18 -2.87
C LYS A 123 -17.23 -9.83 -2.50
N VAL A 124 -17.91 -9.34 -1.46
CA VAL A 124 -19.26 -9.82 -1.10
C VAL A 124 -20.25 -9.40 -2.18
N ASP A 125 -20.20 -8.13 -2.59
CA ASP A 125 -21.11 -7.59 -3.60
C ASP A 125 -20.89 -8.18 -5.00
N ALA A 126 -19.64 -8.53 -5.35
CA ALA A 126 -19.32 -9.22 -6.60
C ALA A 126 -19.81 -10.69 -6.63
N ASN A 127 -19.96 -11.33 -5.47
CA ASN A 127 -20.50 -12.68 -5.34
C ASN A 127 -22.03 -12.72 -5.22
N THR A 128 -22.67 -11.60 -4.89
CA THR A 128 -24.11 -11.41 -5.09
C THR A 128 -24.35 -10.91 -6.52
N GLY A 129 -24.24 -11.82 -7.50
CA GLY A 129 -24.66 -11.54 -8.86
C GLY A 129 -26.12 -11.04 -8.92
N PRO A 130 -26.53 -10.35 -10.00
CA PRO A 130 -27.91 -9.91 -10.15
C PRO A 130 -28.81 -11.14 -10.06
N GLY A 131 -29.64 -11.17 -9.01
CA GLY A 131 -30.74 -12.13 -8.92
C GLY A 131 -31.52 -12.10 -10.23
N TYR A 132 -31.68 -13.28 -10.81
CA TYR A 132 -32.52 -13.60 -11.95
C TYR A 132 -33.67 -12.59 -12.15
N PHE A 133 -33.60 -11.83 -13.25
CA PHE A 133 -34.83 -11.33 -13.88
C PHE A 133 -35.56 -12.55 -14.46
N ARG A 134 -36.71 -12.88 -13.87
CA ARG A 134 -37.83 -13.47 -14.60
C ARG A 134 -38.64 -12.34 -15.22
#